data_AF-Q08ZY0-F1
#
_entry.id   AF-Q08ZY0-F1
#
_cell.length_a   1.000
_cell.length_b   1.000
_cell.length_c   1.000
_cell.angle_alpha   90.00
_cell.angle_beta   90.00
_cell.angle_gamma   90.00
#
_symmetry.space_group_name_H-M   'P 1'
#
loop_
_entity.id
_entity.type
_entity.pdbx_description
1 polymer ?
#
loop_
_entity_poly.entity_id
_entity_poly.type
_entity_poly.pdbx_seq_one_letter_code
_entity_poly.pdbx_strand_id
1 'polypeptide(L)'
;MTPTSAAPETPKKSALPGVALGFAIVSLCLGCLWPVGLVLSILAMMKTGQPEYAGGRGRALAALIVSVVGFFFLGLQAAVVIPNFLKFQVRAKQAECKLNLSSLKLAASMRMLEDQPVNSFQELDFDPGPGNRYAYVLRLPDAILPVGASFPSLDPARIQAALRDAGVEPGVKGECPDCTLTFACVGNVDLDDTLDVWSITTGDRTDDSDTGAERGQPIHHVNDAE
;
A
#
# COMPACT_ATOMS: atom_id res chain seq x y z
N MET A 1 -75.21 -33.31 18.75
CA MET A 1 -74.09 -32.35 18.94
C MET A 1 -73.09 -32.60 17.81
N THR A 2 -73.28 -31.91 16.70
CA THR A 2 -72.33 -31.91 15.58
C THR A 2 -71.20 -30.92 15.90
N PRO A 3 -69.92 -31.30 15.80
CA PRO A 3 -68.83 -30.36 15.98
C PRO A 3 -68.81 -29.39 14.80
N THR A 4 -68.96 -28.10 15.08
CA THR A 4 -68.71 -27.02 14.14
C THR A 4 -67.26 -27.12 13.68
N SER A 5 -67.06 -27.52 12.42
CA SER A 5 -65.78 -27.50 11.74
C SER A 5 -65.33 -26.04 11.59
N ALA A 6 -64.33 -25.62 12.36
CA ALA A 6 -63.67 -24.34 12.14
C ALA A 6 -63.04 -24.32 10.74
N ALA A 7 -63.34 -23.30 9.95
CA ALA A 7 -62.72 -23.09 8.64
C ALA A 7 -61.21 -22.84 8.81
N PRO A 8 -60.35 -23.33 7.89
CA PRO A 8 -58.92 -23.06 7.95
C PRO A 8 -58.68 -21.56 7.75
N GLU A 9 -58.14 -20.88 8.76
CA GLU A 9 -57.74 -19.48 8.66
C GLU A 9 -56.66 -19.32 7.59
N THR A 10 -56.86 -18.36 6.68
CA THR A 10 -55.89 -18.09 5.63
C THR A 10 -54.62 -17.49 6.23
N PRO A 11 -53.42 -17.99 5.88
CA PRO A 11 -52.17 -17.52 6.46
C PRO A 11 -51.90 -16.06 6.08
N LYS A 12 -51.52 -15.23 7.05
CA LYS A 12 -51.24 -13.80 6.84
C LYS A 12 -49.93 -13.64 6.03
N LYS A 13 -49.91 -12.72 5.07
CA LYS A 13 -48.74 -12.50 4.20
C LYS A 13 -47.73 -11.56 4.88
N SER A 14 -46.47 -11.99 5.03
CA SER A 14 -45.37 -11.14 5.49
C SER A 14 -44.40 -10.81 4.35
N ALA A 15 -44.02 -9.54 4.21
CA ALA A 15 -43.02 -9.09 3.23
C ALA A 15 -41.57 -9.35 3.67
N LEU A 16 -41.35 -9.60 4.97
CA LEU A 16 -40.01 -9.73 5.57
C LEU A 16 -39.10 -10.78 4.89
N PRO A 17 -39.58 -11.97 4.49
CA PRO A 17 -38.74 -12.95 3.79
C PRO A 17 -38.30 -12.50 2.39
N GLY A 18 -39.11 -11.68 1.71
CA GLY A 18 -38.74 -11.10 0.41
C GLY A 18 -37.69 -10.00 0.55
N VAL A 19 -37.85 -9.14 1.56
CA VAL A 19 -36.88 -8.09 1.89
C VAL A 19 -35.54 -8.71 2.31
N ALA A 20 -35.57 -9.72 3.18
CA ALA A 20 -34.36 -10.43 3.61
C ALA A 20 -33.61 -11.07 2.44
N LEU A 21 -34.32 -11.70 1.51
CA LEU A 21 -33.71 -12.28 0.31
C LEU A 21 -33.08 -11.21 -0.59
N GLY A 22 -33.77 -10.08 -0.80
CA GLY A 22 -33.22 -8.96 -1.58
C GLY A 22 -31.92 -8.42 -0.98
N PHE A 23 -31.90 -8.19 0.34
CA PHE A 23 -30.68 -7.72 1.03
C PHE A 23 -29.59 -8.80 1.07
N ALA A 24 -29.92 -10.09 1.17
CA ALA A 24 -28.92 -11.16 1.09
C ALA A 24 -28.23 -11.20 -0.28
N ILE A 25 -28.98 -11.03 -1.37
CA ILE A 25 -28.43 -10.96 -2.74
C ILE A 25 -27.55 -9.72 -2.92
N VAL A 26 -28.02 -8.55 -2.47
CA VAL A 26 -27.23 -7.31 -2.52
C VAL A 26 -25.96 -7.44 -1.66
N SER A 27 -26.04 -8.13 -0.53
CA SER A 27 -24.90 -8.38 0.36
C SER A 27 -23.84 -9.27 -0.27
N LEU A 28 -24.25 -10.26 -1.07
CA LEU A 28 -23.32 -11.10 -1.84
C LEU A 28 -22.52 -10.26 -2.86
N CYS A 29 -23.15 -9.25 -3.45
CA CYS A 29 -22.51 -8.37 -4.43
C CYS A 29 -21.67 -7.25 -3.79
N LEU A 30 -22.11 -6.69 -2.66
CA LEU A 30 -21.51 -5.49 -2.05
C LEU A 30 -20.68 -5.76 -0.80
N GLY A 31 -20.45 -7.01 -0.39
CA GLY A 31 -19.51 -7.43 0.66
C GLY A 31 -19.79 -6.87 2.07
N CYS A 32 -19.70 -5.56 2.25
CA CYS A 32 -19.91 -4.78 3.47
C CYS A 32 -21.32 -4.92 4.07
N LEU A 33 -22.31 -5.36 3.30
CA LEU A 33 -23.70 -5.49 3.76
C LEU A 33 -24.05 -6.88 4.31
N TRP A 34 -23.10 -7.83 4.30
CA TRP A 34 -23.32 -9.20 4.82
C TRP A 34 -23.91 -9.28 6.24
N PRO A 35 -23.57 -8.40 7.21
CA PRO A 35 -24.15 -8.49 8.55
C PRO A 35 -25.64 -8.12 8.52
N VAL A 36 -26.02 -7.16 7.67
CA VAL A 36 -27.41 -6.72 7.48
C VAL A 36 -28.22 -7.85 6.84
N GLY A 37 -27.71 -8.47 5.78
CA GLY A 37 -28.36 -9.64 5.15
C GLY A 37 -28.52 -10.82 6.12
N LEU A 38 -27.51 -11.10 6.93
CA LEU A 38 -27.55 -12.18 7.93
C LEU A 38 -28.58 -11.90 9.03
N VAL A 39 -28.58 -10.70 9.60
CA VAL A 39 -29.56 -10.33 10.64
C VAL A 39 -30.98 -10.39 10.10
N LEU A 40 -31.22 -9.86 8.89
CA LEU A 40 -32.56 -9.88 8.27
C LEU A 40 -33.03 -11.30 7.95
N SER A 41 -32.13 -12.19 7.52
CA SER A 41 -32.49 -13.60 7.26
C SER A 41 -32.78 -14.38 8.54
N ILE A 42 -32.07 -14.13 9.64
CA ILE A 42 -32.39 -14.69 10.97
C ILE A 42 -33.76 -14.22 11.45
N LEU A 43 -34.05 -12.91 11.35
CA LEU A 43 -35.35 -12.36 11.74
C LEU A 43 -36.49 -12.93 10.87
N ALA A 44 -36.26 -13.12 9.57
CA ALA A 44 -37.22 -13.77 8.69
C ALA A 44 -37.45 -15.25 9.07
N MET A 45 -36.40 -15.96 9.48
CA MET A 45 -36.50 -17.35 9.96
C MET A 45 -37.27 -17.45 11.28
N MET A 46 -37.01 -16.56 12.24
CA MET A 46 -37.75 -16.51 13.51
C MET A 46 -39.24 -16.23 13.27
N LYS A 47 -39.57 -15.27 12.39
CA LYS A 47 -40.95 -14.87 12.10
C LYS A 47 -41.73 -15.93 11.33
N THR A 48 -41.10 -16.56 10.35
CA THR A 48 -41.74 -17.66 9.58
C THR A 48 -41.82 -18.96 10.36
N GLY A 49 -41.19 -19.06 11.55
CA GLY A 49 -41.36 -20.13 12.51
C GLY A 49 -42.78 -20.26 13.07
N GLN A 50 -43.59 -19.20 13.04
CA GLN A 50 -44.97 -19.22 13.51
C GLN A 50 -45.93 -19.84 12.47
N PRO A 51 -46.95 -20.62 12.91
CA PRO A 51 -47.90 -21.29 12.00
C PRO A 51 -48.69 -20.31 11.13
N GLU A 52 -48.89 -19.08 11.61
CA GLU A 52 -49.59 -17.99 10.91
C GLU A 52 -48.84 -17.48 9.66
N TYR A 53 -47.52 -17.69 9.58
CA TYR A 53 -46.63 -17.16 8.54
C TYR A 53 -45.87 -18.26 7.76
N ALA A 54 -46.37 -19.50 7.79
CA ALA A 54 -45.69 -20.69 7.25
C ALA A 54 -45.33 -20.58 5.75
N GLY A 55 -46.08 -19.81 4.95
CA GLY A 55 -45.85 -19.67 3.51
C GLY A 55 -44.54 -18.98 3.10
N GLY A 56 -43.83 -18.34 4.03
CA GLY A 56 -42.59 -17.58 3.74
C GLY A 56 -41.27 -18.33 3.98
N ARG A 57 -41.30 -19.54 4.55
CA ARG A 57 -40.10 -20.24 5.06
C ARG A 57 -39.04 -20.49 3.98
N GLY A 58 -39.44 -20.88 2.77
CA GLY A 58 -38.49 -21.17 1.69
C GLY A 58 -37.62 -19.96 1.31
N ARG A 59 -38.20 -18.75 1.31
CA ARG A 59 -37.46 -17.51 1.03
C ARG A 59 -36.56 -17.10 2.20
N ALA A 60 -37.01 -17.30 3.43
CA ALA A 60 -36.20 -17.05 4.62
C ALA A 60 -34.98 -17.98 4.70
N LEU A 61 -35.16 -19.27 4.38
CA LEU A 61 -34.08 -20.25 4.29
C LEU A 61 -33.10 -19.90 3.17
N ALA A 62 -33.60 -19.55 1.99
CA ALA A 62 -32.75 -19.11 0.87
C ALA A 62 -31.94 -17.87 1.23
N ALA A 63 -32.55 -16.88 1.87
CA ALA A 63 -31.86 -15.67 2.34
C ALA A 63 -30.77 -15.99 3.36
N LEU A 64 -31.01 -16.93 4.27
CA LEU A 64 -30.02 -17.37 5.26
C LEU A 64 -28.82 -18.05 4.59
N ILE A 65 -29.08 -18.99 3.67
CA ILE A 65 -28.03 -19.69 2.93
C ILE A 65 -27.17 -18.70 2.13
N VAL A 66 -27.79 -17.79 1.37
CA VAL A 66 -27.07 -16.78 0.59
C VAL A 66 -26.24 -15.85 1.48
N SER A 67 -26.77 -15.46 2.65
CA SER A 67 -26.03 -14.60 3.60
C SER A 67 -24.80 -15.32 4.18
N VAL A 68 -24.94 -16.61 4.52
CA VAL A 68 -23.82 -17.44 5.01
C VAL A 68 -22.76 -17.64 3.93
N VAL A 69 -23.16 -17.93 2.68
CA VAL A 69 -22.23 -18.05 1.56
C VAL A 69 -21.51 -16.72 1.28
N GLY A 70 -22.20 -15.59 1.38
CA GLY A 70 -21.62 -14.26 1.22
C GLY A 70 -20.49 -13.96 2.21
N PHE A 71 -20.60 -14.44 3.46
CA PHE A 71 -19.53 -14.30 4.45
C PHE A 71 -18.23 -15.02 4.02
N PHE A 72 -18.34 -16.22 3.44
CA PHE A 72 -17.17 -16.97 2.96
C PHE A 72 -16.49 -16.30 1.75
N PHE A 73 -17.23 -15.56 0.93
CA PHE A 73 -16.66 -14.81 -0.20
C PHE A 73 -15.73 -13.67 0.23
N LEU A 74 -15.91 -13.09 1.43
CA LEU A 74 -15.00 -12.06 1.94
C LEU A 74 -13.59 -12.59 2.17
N GLY A 75 -13.45 -13.83 2.64
CA GLY A 75 -12.15 -14.47 2.81
C GLY A 75 -11.41 -14.61 1.48
N LEU A 76 -12.13 -14.97 0.41
CA LEU A 76 -11.56 -15.08 -0.93
C LEU A 76 -11.15 -13.72 -1.51
N GLN A 77 -11.99 -12.69 -1.33
CA GLN A 77 -11.66 -11.33 -1.78
C GLN A 77 -10.45 -10.77 -1.00
N ALA A 78 -10.41 -10.96 0.31
CA ALA A 78 -9.28 -10.56 1.14
C ALA A 78 -7.98 -11.25 0.71
N ALA A 79 -8.03 -12.54 0.37
CA ALA A 79 -6.87 -13.29 -0.08
C ALA A 79 -6.25 -12.72 -1.37
N VAL A 80 -7.05 -12.11 -2.26
CA VAL A 80 -6.55 -11.47 -3.50
C VAL A 80 -6.13 -10.02 -3.24
N VAL A 81 -6.89 -9.27 -2.44
CA VAL A 81 -6.68 -7.83 -2.25
C VAL A 81 -5.51 -7.53 -1.32
N ILE A 82 -5.34 -8.28 -0.22
CA ILE A 82 -4.27 -8.04 0.77
C ILE A 82 -2.87 -8.05 0.15
N PRO A 83 -2.43 -9.09 -0.58
CA PRO A 83 -1.07 -9.12 -1.13
C PRO A 83 -0.83 -7.97 -2.12
N ASN A 84 -1.86 -7.64 -2.91
CA ASN A 84 -1.76 -6.54 -3.87
C ASN A 84 -1.64 -5.17 -3.16
N PHE A 85 -2.39 -4.98 -2.08
CA PHE A 85 -2.33 -3.76 -1.27
C PHE A 85 -0.96 -3.58 -0.59
N LEU A 86 -0.38 -4.65 -0.04
CA LEU A 86 0.97 -4.62 0.52
C LEU A 86 2.01 -4.22 -0.53
N LYS A 87 1.93 -4.81 -1.73
CA LYS A 87 2.80 -4.47 -2.86
C LYS A 87 2.67 -3.01 -3.29
N PHE A 88 1.46 -2.46 -3.30
CA PHE A 88 1.27 -1.03 -3.60
C PHE A 88 1.82 -0.12 -2.52
N GLN A 89 1.74 -0.50 -1.24
CA GLN A 89 2.35 0.27 -0.17
C GLN A 89 3.87 0.33 -0.32
N VAL A 90 4.54 -0.81 -0.57
CA VAL A 90 5.99 -0.86 -0.80
C VAL A 90 6.37 0.03 -1.98
N ARG A 91 5.69 -0.11 -3.12
CA ARG A 91 5.94 0.73 -4.31
C ARG A 91 5.75 2.22 -4.05
N ALA A 92 4.74 2.61 -3.29
CA ALA A 92 4.52 4.00 -2.91
C ALA A 92 5.66 4.52 -2.04
N LYS A 93 6.12 3.74 -1.06
CA LYS A 93 7.29 4.09 -0.24
C LYS A 93 8.54 4.24 -1.10
N GLN A 94 8.83 3.31 -2.00
CA GLN A 94 9.99 3.39 -2.92
C GLN A 94 9.93 4.63 -3.82
N ALA A 95 8.72 5.05 -4.23
CA ALA A 95 8.53 6.23 -5.06
C ALA A 95 8.95 7.53 -4.35
N GLU A 96 8.79 7.63 -3.02
CA GLU A 96 9.21 8.81 -2.25
C GLU A 96 10.72 9.06 -2.41
N CYS A 97 11.56 8.03 -2.24
CA CYS A 97 12.99 8.17 -2.44
C CYS A 97 13.32 8.55 -3.89
N LYS A 98 12.74 7.85 -4.88
CA LYS A 98 13.04 8.09 -6.29
C LYS A 98 12.69 9.52 -6.72
N LEU A 99 11.56 10.04 -6.24
CA LEU A 99 11.14 11.41 -6.52
C LEU A 99 12.08 12.43 -5.85
N ASN A 100 12.46 12.20 -4.60
CA ASN A 100 13.38 13.08 -3.88
C ASN A 100 14.81 13.06 -4.46
N LEU A 101 15.30 11.91 -4.93
CA LEU A 101 16.55 11.84 -5.68
C LEU A 101 16.46 12.59 -7.02
N SER A 102 15.32 12.51 -7.70
CA SER A 102 15.11 13.23 -8.95
C SER A 102 15.08 14.75 -8.73
N SER A 103 14.47 15.23 -7.64
CA SER A 103 14.48 16.67 -7.30
C SER A 103 15.88 17.15 -6.91
N LEU A 104 16.64 16.36 -6.14
CA LEU A 104 18.05 16.63 -5.84
C LEU A 104 18.92 16.76 -7.10
N LYS A 105 18.77 15.81 -8.03
CA LYS A 105 19.48 15.85 -9.31
C LYS A 105 19.15 17.14 -10.07
N LEU A 106 17.86 17.48 -10.17
CA LEU A 106 17.41 18.67 -10.87
C LEU A 106 18.01 19.94 -10.23
N ALA A 107 17.90 20.08 -8.90
CA ALA A 107 18.45 21.21 -8.16
C ALA A 107 19.97 21.35 -8.38
N ALA A 108 20.69 20.22 -8.34
CA ALA A 108 22.12 20.21 -8.54
C ALA A 108 22.51 20.55 -9.98
N SER A 109 21.80 20.03 -10.97
CA SER A 109 22.03 20.37 -12.39
C SER A 109 21.80 21.87 -12.66
N MET A 110 20.80 22.49 -12.04
CA MET A 110 20.57 23.94 -12.17
C MET A 110 21.72 24.75 -11.55
N ARG A 111 22.19 24.38 -10.36
CA ARG A 111 23.35 25.01 -9.72
C ARG A 111 24.63 24.86 -10.55
N MET A 112 24.87 23.69 -11.13
CA MET A 112 26.01 23.44 -12.01
C MET A 112 25.97 24.30 -13.28
N LEU A 113 24.78 24.53 -13.86
CA LEU A 113 24.62 25.45 -15.00
C LEU A 113 24.93 26.91 -14.63
N GLU A 114 24.75 27.27 -13.37
CA GLU A 114 25.06 28.60 -12.82
C GLU A 114 26.48 28.71 -12.25
N ASP A 115 27.33 27.68 -12.42
CA ASP A 115 28.68 27.58 -11.85
C ASP A 115 28.71 27.76 -10.32
N GLN A 116 27.64 27.32 -9.65
CA GLN A 116 27.48 27.41 -8.20
C GLN A 116 27.89 26.11 -7.50
N PRO A 117 28.37 26.20 -6.25
CA PRO A 117 28.71 25.03 -5.47
C PRO A 117 27.49 24.14 -5.15
N VAL A 118 27.77 22.85 -5.03
CA VAL A 118 26.81 21.75 -4.77
C VAL A 118 27.35 20.84 -3.65
N ASN A 119 27.93 21.43 -2.62
CA ASN A 119 28.66 20.74 -1.55
C ASN A 119 27.78 20.27 -0.40
N SER A 120 26.58 20.82 -0.25
CA SER A 120 25.68 20.51 0.86
C SER A 120 24.21 20.47 0.44
N PHE A 121 23.38 19.81 1.24
CA PHE A 121 21.93 19.80 1.01
C PHE A 121 21.27 21.16 1.27
N GLN A 122 21.87 21.99 2.13
CA GLN A 122 21.43 23.37 2.37
C GLN A 122 21.60 24.24 1.13
N GLU A 123 22.69 24.07 0.38
CA GLU A 123 22.86 24.72 -0.92
C GLU A 123 21.82 24.25 -1.94
N LEU A 124 21.38 22.99 -1.87
CA LEU A 124 20.35 22.48 -2.77
C LEU A 124 18.92 22.87 -2.35
N ASP A 125 18.76 23.58 -1.22
CA ASP A 125 17.47 23.90 -0.60
C ASP A 125 16.54 22.67 -0.51
N PHE A 126 17.15 21.51 -0.19
CA PHE A 126 16.45 20.24 -0.18
C PHE A 126 15.92 19.91 1.22
N ASP A 127 14.60 19.79 1.31
CA ASP A 127 13.89 19.28 2.47
C ASP A 127 13.07 18.04 2.06
N PRO A 128 13.34 16.85 2.62
CA PRO A 128 12.58 15.63 2.31
C PRO A 128 11.14 15.65 2.88
N GLY A 129 10.78 16.70 3.63
CA GLY A 129 9.44 16.90 4.16
C GLY A 129 9.17 16.13 5.46
N PRO A 130 7.99 16.35 6.07
CA PRO A 130 7.63 15.72 7.33
C PRO A 130 7.47 14.21 7.15
N GLY A 131 7.97 13.43 8.12
CA GLY A 131 7.88 11.97 8.06
C GLY A 131 8.85 11.33 7.05
N ASN A 132 10.00 11.96 6.81
CA ASN A 132 11.06 11.36 6.00
C ASN A 132 11.54 10.02 6.60
N ARG A 133 11.52 8.96 5.78
CA ARG A 133 11.93 7.60 6.14
C ARG A 133 13.30 7.19 5.60
N TYR A 134 13.92 8.04 4.80
CA TYR A 134 15.20 7.75 4.13
C TYR A 134 16.31 8.66 4.65
N ALA A 135 17.52 8.11 4.78
CA ALA A 135 18.71 8.94 4.86
C ALA A 135 19.13 9.35 3.46
N TYR A 136 19.40 10.63 3.22
CA TYR A 136 19.96 11.12 1.96
C TYR A 136 21.44 11.39 2.11
N VAL A 137 22.22 10.93 1.15
CA VAL A 137 23.68 11.01 1.17
C VAL A 137 24.16 11.70 -0.10
N LEU A 138 24.83 12.82 0.08
CA LEU A 138 25.54 13.54 -0.98
C LEU A 138 27.04 13.27 -0.89
N ARG A 139 27.61 13.29 0.31
CA ARG A 139 29.04 13.04 0.56
C ARG A 139 29.21 12.45 1.95
N LEU A 140 29.94 11.35 2.06
CA LEU A 140 30.32 10.81 3.35
C LEU A 140 31.62 11.48 3.86
N PRO A 141 31.77 11.69 5.18
CA PRO A 141 30.76 11.50 6.23
C PRO A 141 29.87 12.74 6.48
N ASP A 142 30.18 13.88 5.86
CA ASP A 142 29.72 15.19 6.33
C ASP A 142 28.35 15.63 5.77
N ALA A 143 27.98 15.20 4.56
CA ALA A 143 26.74 15.58 3.88
C ALA A 143 25.76 14.41 3.85
N ILE A 144 25.21 14.13 5.03
CA ILE A 144 24.14 13.16 5.26
C ILE A 144 22.95 13.90 5.88
N LEU A 145 21.78 13.80 5.26
CA LEU A 145 20.52 14.09 5.93
C LEU A 145 20.02 12.80 6.58
N PRO A 146 19.93 12.75 7.92
CA PRO A 146 19.50 11.54 8.61
C PRO A 146 18.02 11.26 8.37
N VAL A 147 17.64 10.03 8.72
CA VAL A 147 16.23 9.62 8.77
C VAL A 147 15.46 10.54 9.71
N GLY A 148 14.23 10.91 9.33
CA GLY A 148 13.35 11.73 10.19
C GLY A 148 12.97 11.00 11.48
N ALA A 149 12.70 11.76 12.55
CA ALA A 149 12.42 11.23 13.89
C ALA A 149 11.23 10.25 13.96
N SER A 150 10.33 10.27 12.98
CA SER A 150 9.18 9.37 12.90
C SER A 150 9.55 7.93 12.53
N PHE A 151 10.79 7.68 12.11
CA PHE A 151 11.30 6.37 11.74
C PHE A 151 12.53 6.01 12.58
N PRO A 152 12.85 4.71 12.77
CA PRO A 152 14.06 4.30 13.47
C PRO A 152 15.27 4.99 12.85
N SER A 153 16.03 5.73 13.65
CA SER A 153 17.26 6.34 13.17
C SER A 153 18.23 5.24 12.75
N LEU A 154 18.63 5.27 11.48
CA LEU A 154 19.67 4.39 10.97
C LEU A 154 21.03 4.90 11.44
N ASP A 155 21.82 4.00 12.03
CA ASP A 155 23.21 4.29 12.38
C ASP A 155 23.99 4.65 11.10
N PRO A 156 24.74 5.77 11.07
CA PRO A 156 25.62 6.12 9.96
C PRO A 156 26.55 4.97 9.52
N ALA A 157 27.02 4.13 10.43
CA ALA A 157 27.84 2.98 10.08
C ALA A 157 27.07 1.93 9.26
N ARG A 158 25.77 1.74 9.55
CA ARG A 158 24.88 0.84 8.81
C ARG A 158 24.56 1.40 7.43
N ILE A 159 24.35 2.72 7.32
CA ILE A 159 24.18 3.42 6.04
C ILE A 159 25.43 3.26 5.17
N GLN A 160 26.62 3.46 5.76
CA GLN A 160 27.89 3.31 5.05
C GLN A 160 28.13 1.86 4.58
N ALA A 161 27.79 0.87 5.42
CA ALA A 161 27.85 -0.54 5.03
C ALA A 161 26.92 -0.84 3.86
N ALA A 162 25.65 -0.40 3.92
CA ALA A 162 24.69 -0.62 2.84
C ALA A 162 25.13 0.01 1.51
N LEU A 163 25.66 1.24 1.53
CA LEU A 163 26.20 1.90 0.34
C LEU A 163 27.37 1.12 -0.27
N ARG A 164 28.30 0.65 0.57
CA ARG A 164 29.45 -0.15 0.13
C ARG A 164 28.99 -1.48 -0.47
N ASP A 165 28.06 -2.16 0.19
CA ASP A 165 27.55 -3.46 -0.25
C ASP A 165 26.74 -3.32 -1.55
N ALA A 166 26.09 -2.18 -1.77
CA ALA A 166 25.43 -1.81 -3.02
C ALA A 166 26.39 -1.27 -4.11
N GLY A 167 27.69 -1.12 -3.83
CA GLY A 167 28.66 -0.55 -4.78
C GLY A 167 28.42 0.92 -5.12
N VAL A 168 27.71 1.66 -4.27
CA VAL A 168 27.39 3.07 -4.49
C VAL A 168 28.41 3.96 -3.79
N GLU A 169 29.02 4.87 -4.54
CA GLU A 169 29.91 5.91 -4.03
C GLU A 169 29.26 7.30 -4.16
N PRO A 170 28.50 7.78 -3.14
CA PRO A 170 27.96 9.12 -3.15
C PRO A 170 29.08 10.16 -3.07
N GLY A 171 28.96 11.23 -3.85
CA GLY A 171 29.98 12.27 -3.86
C GLY A 171 30.01 13.07 -5.14
N VAL A 172 31.05 13.91 -5.21
CA VAL A 172 31.40 14.71 -6.38
C VAL A 172 32.65 14.10 -6.99
N LYS A 173 32.60 13.70 -8.26
CA LYS A 173 33.75 13.22 -9.04
C LYS A 173 34.11 14.27 -10.09
N GLY A 174 35.36 14.74 -10.10
CA GLY A 174 35.83 15.80 -10.99
C GLY A 174 35.60 17.22 -10.45
N GLU A 175 35.86 18.23 -11.27
CA GLU A 175 35.68 19.66 -10.96
C GLU A 175 34.41 20.20 -11.62
N CYS A 176 33.60 20.96 -10.86
CA CYS A 176 32.38 21.56 -11.40
C CYS A 176 32.74 22.78 -12.27
N PRO A 177 32.00 23.05 -13.36
CA PRO A 177 30.67 22.53 -13.70
C PRO A 177 30.64 21.15 -14.41
N ASP A 178 31.79 20.60 -14.81
CA ASP A 178 31.89 19.31 -15.50
C ASP A 178 31.91 18.09 -14.56
N CYS A 179 31.66 18.30 -13.27
CA CYS A 179 31.67 17.27 -12.25
C CYS A 179 30.49 16.29 -12.39
N THR A 180 30.70 15.05 -11.97
CA THR A 180 29.65 14.04 -11.82
C THR A 180 29.27 13.93 -10.36
N LEU A 181 28.00 14.21 -10.07
CA LEU A 181 27.42 14.07 -8.74
C LEU A 181 26.70 12.74 -8.63
N THR A 182 26.86 12.08 -7.50
CA THR A 182 26.09 10.88 -7.14
C THR A 182 25.40 11.13 -5.82
N PHE A 183 24.07 11.14 -5.84
CA PHE A 183 23.23 11.14 -4.65
C PHE A 183 22.77 9.73 -4.35
N ALA A 184 22.63 9.40 -3.08
CA ALA A 184 21.99 8.17 -2.65
C ALA A 184 20.90 8.44 -1.62
N CYS A 185 19.90 7.57 -1.60
CA CYS A 185 18.99 7.45 -0.48
C CYS A 185 19.10 6.03 0.07
N VAL A 186 18.98 5.90 1.39
CA VAL A 186 19.06 4.62 2.09
C VAL A 186 17.92 4.55 3.08
N GLY A 187 17.19 3.43 3.10
CA GLY A 187 16.08 3.22 4.02
C GLY A 187 15.76 1.75 4.17
N ASN A 188 14.76 1.45 4.99
CA ASN A 188 14.23 0.10 5.13
C ASN A 188 12.73 0.17 4.85
N VAL A 189 12.31 -0.30 3.67
CA VAL A 189 10.96 -0.08 3.16
C VAL A 189 9.96 -1.13 3.66
N ASP A 190 10.42 -2.34 3.89
CA ASP A 190 9.62 -3.53 4.22
C ASP A 190 9.84 -4.07 5.65
N LEU A 191 10.68 -3.40 6.45
CA LEU A 191 10.97 -3.67 7.87
C LEU A 191 11.75 -4.95 8.12
N ASP A 192 12.71 -5.27 7.26
CA ASP A 192 13.59 -6.43 7.42
C ASP A 192 14.98 -6.06 7.98
N ASP A 193 15.95 -6.97 7.85
CA ASP A 193 17.30 -6.79 8.40
C ASP A 193 18.26 -6.07 7.44
N THR A 194 17.87 -5.83 6.19
CA THR A 194 18.69 -5.20 5.16
C THR A 194 18.32 -3.71 5.04
N LEU A 195 19.03 -3.00 4.16
CA LEU A 195 18.70 -1.64 3.81
C LEU A 195 18.61 -1.56 2.29
N ASP A 196 17.50 -1.02 1.81
CA ASP A 196 17.32 -0.67 0.42
C ASP A 196 18.20 0.55 0.08
N VAL A 197 18.88 0.49 -1.06
CA VAL A 197 19.75 1.57 -1.56
C VAL A 197 19.34 2.00 -2.95
N TRP A 198 19.08 3.30 -3.10
CA TRP A 198 18.89 3.93 -4.41
C TRP A 198 19.97 4.96 -4.64
N SER A 199 20.39 5.10 -5.89
CA SER A 199 21.25 6.21 -6.28
C SER A 199 20.85 6.82 -7.61
N ILE A 200 21.18 8.10 -7.76
CA ILE A 200 21.03 8.84 -9.02
C ILE A 200 22.31 9.62 -9.27
N THR A 201 22.70 9.73 -10.54
CA THR A 201 23.88 10.51 -10.94
C THR A 201 23.54 11.58 -11.98
N THR A 202 24.29 12.68 -11.99
CA THR A 202 24.22 13.73 -13.03
C THR A 202 24.96 13.32 -14.31
N GLY A 203 26.01 12.51 -14.20
CA GLY A 203 26.82 12.02 -15.31
C GLY A 203 26.21 10.79 -16.00
N ASP A 204 26.84 10.36 -17.10
CA ASP A 204 26.53 9.07 -17.71
C ASP A 204 27.03 7.95 -16.82
N ARG A 205 26.19 6.94 -16.61
CA ARG A 205 26.49 5.83 -15.72
C ARG A 205 26.90 4.61 -16.54
N THR A 206 28.14 4.17 -16.39
CA THR A 206 28.65 2.91 -16.95
C THR A 206 28.72 1.89 -15.82
N ASP A 207 27.58 1.56 -15.23
CA ASP A 207 27.53 0.49 -14.23
C ASP A 207 27.53 -0.84 -14.98
N ASP A 208 28.48 -1.73 -14.66
CA ASP A 208 28.54 -3.14 -15.10
C ASP A 208 27.32 -3.97 -14.62
N SER A 209 26.36 -3.35 -13.93
CA SER A 209 25.04 -3.94 -13.72
C SER A 209 24.22 -3.82 -15.01
N ASP A 210 23.99 -4.95 -15.66
CA ASP A 210 23.14 -5.18 -16.84
C ASP A 210 21.68 -4.73 -16.62
N THR A 211 21.46 -3.42 -16.41
CA THR A 211 20.14 -2.80 -16.20
C THR A 211 19.87 -1.64 -17.14
N GLY A 212 20.81 -1.27 -18.02
CA GLY A 212 20.57 -0.33 -19.12
C GLY A 212 19.98 1.02 -18.68
N ALA A 213 20.32 1.49 -17.47
CA ALA A 213 19.73 2.70 -16.93
C ALA A 213 20.28 3.94 -17.64
N GLU A 214 19.41 4.60 -18.40
CA GLU A 214 19.71 5.87 -19.06
C GLU A 214 20.04 6.97 -18.03
N ARG A 215 20.86 7.94 -18.47
CA ARG A 215 21.31 9.09 -17.68
C ARG A 215 20.14 9.75 -16.93
N GLY A 216 20.17 9.69 -15.59
CA GLY A 216 19.22 10.43 -14.76
C GLY A 216 17.97 9.72 -14.28
N GLN A 217 17.89 8.41 -14.43
CA GLN A 217 16.89 7.64 -13.69
C GLN A 217 17.47 7.16 -12.35
N PRO A 218 16.73 7.28 -11.23
CA PRO A 218 17.10 6.62 -9.99
C PRO A 218 17.16 5.09 -10.19
N ILE A 219 18.29 4.47 -9.87
CA ILE A 219 18.44 3.01 -9.89
C ILE A 219 18.21 2.48 -8.48
N HIS A 220 17.53 1.33 -8.40
CA HIS A 220 17.42 0.54 -7.19
C HIS A 220 18.50 -0.55 -7.21
N HIS A 221 19.48 -0.48 -6.31
CA HIS A 221 20.66 -1.37 -6.33
C HIS A 221 20.43 -2.68 -5.59
N VAL A 222 19.63 -2.63 -4.53
CA VAL A 222 19.29 -3.79 -3.70
C VAL A 222 17.78 -3.78 -3.54
N ASN A 223 17.11 -4.75 -4.18
CA ASN A 223 15.65 -4.94 -4.07
C ASN A 223 15.38 -6.35 -3.55
N ASP A 224 15.20 -6.48 -2.25
CA ASP A 224 14.77 -7.71 -1.58
C ASP A 224 13.28 -7.74 -1.25
N ALA A 225 12.57 -6.61 -1.43
CA ALA A 225 11.12 -6.58 -1.35
C ALA A 225 10.45 -7.30 -2.54
N GLU A 226 9.98 -8.54 -2.33
CA GLU A 226 9.09 -9.30 -3.23
C GLU A 226 7.59 -9.01 -3.04
#